data_AF-A0A8T4LC99-F1
#
_entry.id   AF-A0A8T4LC99-F1
#
_cell.length_a   1.000
_cell.length_b   1.000
_cell.length_c   1.000
_cell.angle_alpha   90.00
_cell.angle_beta   90.00
_cell.angle_gamma   90.00
#
_symmetry.space_group_name_H-M   'P 1'
#
loop_
_entity.id
_entity.type
_entity.pdbx_description
1 polymer ?
#
loop_
_entity_poly.entity_id
_entity_poly.type
_entity_poly.pdbx_seq_one_letter_code
_entity_poly.pdbx_strand_id
1 'polypeptide(L)'
;MEIKFDELTKLINAISLTKRSKIQYRNKTYFIEPNGREGPEAEFFPSRTYNGADIYIWNKVRREFRRPIILHEVIEADLFLHQKIPKSDAHKTSMKYDKNYAKNSLDSQTLREYEEFRTSISEFIE
;
A
#
# COMPACT_ATOMS: atom_id res chain seq x y z
N MET A 1 -2.43 -14.24 -12.11
CA MET A 1 -2.16 -13.19 -11.10
C MET A 1 -1.45 -13.85 -9.94
N GLU A 2 -0.28 -13.36 -9.56
CA GLU A 2 0.52 -13.94 -8.46
C GLU A 2 0.91 -12.84 -7.49
N ILE A 3 0.63 -13.03 -6.19
CA ILE A 3 0.99 -12.12 -5.10
C ILE A 3 1.65 -12.96 -4.02
N LYS A 4 2.92 -12.71 -3.72
CA LYS A 4 3.66 -13.38 -2.63
C LYS A 4 3.41 -12.64 -1.33
N PHE A 5 2.20 -12.81 -0.80
CA PHE A 5 1.68 -12.02 0.32
C PHE A 5 2.54 -12.12 1.59
N ASP A 6 3.03 -13.32 1.93
CA ASP A 6 3.85 -13.51 3.13
C ASP A 6 5.24 -12.85 3.00
N GLU A 7 5.83 -12.90 1.79
CA GLU A 7 7.07 -12.20 1.48
C GLU A 7 6.87 -10.69 1.62
N LEU A 8 5.80 -10.16 1.00
CA LEU A 8 5.51 -8.74 1.06
C LEU A 8 5.22 -8.27 2.49
N THR A 9 4.43 -9.03 3.27
CA THR A 9 4.15 -8.75 4.68
C THR A 9 5.43 -8.61 5.50
N LYS A 10 6.41 -9.51 5.29
CA LYS A 10 7.73 -9.42 5.96
C LYS A 10 8.47 -8.15 5.59
N LEU A 11 8.49 -7.79 4.30
CA LEU A 11 9.14 -6.56 3.82
C LEU A 11 8.46 -5.31 4.41
N ILE A 12 7.13 -5.26 4.38
CA ILE A 12 6.33 -4.14 4.91
C ILE A 12 6.47 -4.01 6.43
N ASN A 13 6.64 -5.09 7.17
CA ASN A 13 6.91 -5.01 8.60
C ASN A 13 8.30 -4.42 8.92
N ALA A 14 9.27 -4.62 8.03
CA ALA A 14 10.64 -4.17 8.22
C ALA A 14 10.89 -2.69 7.84
N ILE A 15 10.00 -2.05 7.08
CA ILE A 15 10.22 -0.64 6.67
C ILE A 15 10.08 0.33 7.85
N SER A 16 10.83 1.43 7.79
CA SER A 16 10.61 2.56 8.70
C SER A 16 9.39 3.38 8.28
N LEU A 17 8.60 3.81 9.26
CA LEU A 17 7.51 4.78 9.06
C LEU A 17 7.94 6.24 9.35
N THR A 18 9.20 6.46 9.73
CA THR A 18 9.73 7.81 10.05
C THR A 18 10.66 8.36 8.99
N LYS A 19 11.15 7.52 8.08
CA LYS A 19 12.05 7.92 6.99
C LYS A 19 11.78 7.09 5.75
N ARG A 20 12.15 7.65 4.59
CA ARG A 20 12.07 6.95 3.32
C ARG A 20 12.75 5.58 3.40
N SER A 21 12.07 4.58 2.88
CA SER A 21 12.52 3.18 2.89
C SER A 21 12.54 2.62 1.48
N LYS A 22 13.27 1.52 1.27
CA LYS A 22 13.29 0.79 0.00
C LYS A 22 12.96 -0.68 0.29
N ILE A 23 12.06 -1.26 -0.49
CA ILE A 23 11.83 -2.71 -0.50
C ILE A 23 12.11 -3.27 -1.89
N GLN A 24 12.53 -4.53 -1.92
CA GLN A 24 12.63 -5.31 -3.16
C GLN A 24 11.60 -6.43 -3.11
N TYR A 25 10.69 -6.43 -4.07
CA TYR A 25 9.61 -7.40 -4.17
C TYR A 25 9.55 -7.89 -5.61
N ARG A 26 9.65 -9.20 -5.84
CA ARG A 26 9.62 -9.82 -7.19
C ARG A 26 10.60 -9.19 -8.19
N ASN A 27 11.84 -8.92 -7.76
CA ASN A 27 12.89 -8.24 -8.54
C ASN A 27 12.51 -6.82 -8.99
N LYS A 28 11.55 -6.18 -8.33
CA LYS A 28 11.16 -4.78 -8.52
C LYS A 28 11.55 -3.97 -7.30
N THR A 29 11.81 -2.68 -7.51
CA THR A 29 12.21 -1.76 -6.44
C THR A 29 11.06 -0.82 -6.15
N TYR A 30 10.66 -0.75 -4.88
CA TYR A 30 9.66 0.22 -4.41
C TYR A 30 10.29 1.11 -3.35
N PHE A 31 10.24 2.41 -3.57
CA PHE A 31 10.62 3.39 -2.56
C PHE A 31 9.38 3.86 -1.83
N ILE A 32 9.42 3.83 -0.51
CA ILE A 32 8.29 4.19 0.33
C ILE A 32 8.61 5.51 1.01
N GLU A 33 7.85 6.55 0.72
CA GLU A 33 7.83 7.81 1.44
C GLU A 33 6.66 7.80 2.44
N PRO A 34 6.89 7.42 3.71
CA PRO A 34 5.81 7.26 4.67
C PRO A 34 5.28 8.59 5.22
N ASN A 35 5.89 9.75 4.89
CA ASN A 35 5.51 11.07 5.38
C ASN A 35 5.44 12.10 4.24
N GLY A 36 4.71 11.79 3.17
CA GLY A 36 4.46 12.74 2.10
C GLY A 36 3.69 13.97 2.59
N ARG A 37 3.97 15.14 2.00
CA ARG A 37 3.52 16.44 2.53
C ARG A 37 2.07 16.79 2.16
N GLU A 38 1.59 16.42 0.98
CA GLU A 38 0.26 16.81 0.48
C GLU A 38 -0.37 15.67 -0.35
N GLY A 39 -1.65 15.38 -0.11
CA GLY A 39 -2.44 14.43 -0.89
C GLY A 39 -3.57 13.75 -0.10
N PRO A 40 -4.44 12.96 -0.77
CA PRO A 40 -5.68 12.42 -0.19
C PRO A 40 -5.55 11.12 0.62
N GLU A 41 -4.73 10.12 0.32
CA GLU A 41 -4.22 9.19 1.36
C GLU A 41 -2.85 8.64 1.02
N ALA A 42 -2.77 8.06 -0.17
CA ALA A 42 -1.58 7.46 -0.71
C ALA A 42 -1.65 7.47 -2.24
N GLU A 43 -0.50 7.36 -2.88
CA GLU A 43 -0.42 7.22 -4.32
C GLU A 43 0.90 6.57 -4.71
N PHE A 44 0.86 5.74 -5.75
CA PHE A 44 2.06 5.24 -6.40
C PHE A 44 2.36 5.98 -7.70
N PHE A 45 3.64 6.26 -7.94
CA PHE A 45 4.14 6.84 -9.18
C PHE A 45 5.13 5.89 -9.85
N PRO A 46 4.87 5.43 -11.09
CA PRO A 46 5.81 4.60 -11.83
C PRO A 46 7.14 5.33 -12.03
N SER A 47 8.25 4.66 -11.73
CA SER A 47 9.57 5.26 -11.92
C SER A 47 10.04 5.20 -13.37
N ARG A 48 10.77 6.23 -13.80
CA ARG A 48 11.48 6.25 -15.09
C ARG A 48 12.94 5.81 -14.98
N THR A 49 13.46 5.62 -13.77
CA THR A 49 14.89 5.36 -13.52
C THR A 49 15.17 3.95 -12.98
N TYR A 50 14.15 3.26 -12.50
CA TYR A 50 14.26 1.88 -12.01
C TYR A 50 12.96 1.11 -12.26
N ASN A 51 13.05 -0.22 -12.20
CA ASN A 51 11.91 -1.11 -12.43
C ASN A 51 11.03 -1.20 -11.17
N GLY A 52 10.04 -0.32 -11.06
CA GLY A 52 9.07 -0.29 -9.97
C GLY A 52 8.40 1.07 -9.80
N ALA A 53 8.09 1.45 -8.56
CA ALA A 53 7.35 2.68 -8.27
C ALA A 53 7.81 3.36 -6.97
N ASP A 54 7.57 4.67 -6.89
CA ASP A 54 7.60 5.42 -5.65
C ASP A 54 6.19 5.39 -5.02
N ILE A 55 6.10 5.01 -3.76
CA ILE A 55 4.88 4.93 -2.97
C ILE A 55 4.88 6.06 -1.94
N TYR A 56 3.88 6.91 -1.96
CA TYR A 56 3.75 8.00 -1.01
C TYR A 56 2.55 7.76 -0.11
N ILE A 57 2.76 7.93 1.20
CA ILE A 57 1.69 7.97 2.20
C ILE A 57 1.63 9.38 2.76
N TRP A 58 0.48 10.03 2.63
CA TRP A 58 0.31 11.42 3.01
C TRP A 58 0.13 11.57 4.53
N ASN A 59 0.54 12.72 5.03
CA ASN A 59 0.61 13.03 6.47
C ASN A 59 -0.68 12.77 7.27
N LYS A 60 -1.85 12.97 6.67
CA LYS A 60 -3.16 12.79 7.33
C LYS A 60 -3.52 11.33 7.59
N VAL A 61 -2.81 10.38 6.99
CA VAL A 61 -2.99 8.96 7.29
C VAL A 61 -2.37 8.65 8.65
N ARG A 62 -3.22 8.17 9.58
CA ARG A 62 -2.81 7.69 10.90
C ARG A 62 -1.70 6.65 10.80
N ARG A 63 -0.74 6.71 11.72
CA ARG A 63 0.50 5.92 11.65
C ARG A 63 0.23 4.42 11.59
N GLU A 64 -0.77 3.95 12.33
CA GLU A 64 -1.21 2.56 12.43
C GLU A 64 -1.72 2.03 11.08
N PHE A 65 -2.35 2.90 10.28
CA PHE A 65 -2.96 2.52 8.99
C PHE A 65 -1.95 2.47 7.85
N ARG A 66 -0.76 3.06 8.05
CA ARG A 66 0.22 3.21 6.97
C ARG A 66 0.71 1.89 6.43
N ARG A 67 0.96 0.88 7.27
CA ARG A 67 1.45 -0.42 6.77
C ARG A 67 0.43 -1.14 5.88
N PRO A 68 -0.84 -1.29 6.28
CA PRO A 68 -1.89 -1.78 5.37
C PRO A 68 -1.94 -1.01 4.04
N ILE A 69 -1.87 0.32 4.08
CA ILE A 69 -1.96 1.16 2.88
C ILE A 69 -0.71 1.04 2.00
N ILE A 70 0.49 1.00 2.58
CA ILE A 70 1.72 0.77 1.80
C ILE A 70 1.64 -0.60 1.11
N LEU A 71 1.14 -1.62 1.81
CA LEU A 71 0.92 -2.93 1.21
C LEU A 71 -0.09 -2.85 0.05
N HIS A 72 -1.18 -2.11 0.20
CA HIS A 72 -2.15 -1.84 -0.87
C HIS A 72 -1.46 -1.28 -2.11
N GLU A 73 -0.73 -0.17 -1.95
CA GLU A 73 -0.08 0.54 -3.06
C GLU A 73 0.98 -0.31 -3.76
N VAL A 74 1.78 -1.08 -3.00
CA VAL A 74 2.80 -1.96 -3.60
C VAL A 74 2.15 -3.09 -4.42
N ILE A 75 1.06 -3.69 -3.92
CA ILE A 75 0.32 -4.72 -4.66
C ILE A 75 -0.32 -4.11 -5.91
N GLU A 76 -1.00 -2.98 -5.78
CA GLU A 76 -1.65 -2.32 -6.91
C GLU A 76 -0.63 -1.94 -7.99
N ALA A 77 0.50 -1.37 -7.59
CA ALA A 77 1.59 -1.02 -8.50
C ALA A 77 2.18 -2.25 -9.20
N ASP A 78 2.44 -3.37 -8.49
CA ASP A 78 2.94 -4.61 -9.12
C ASP A 78 1.93 -5.17 -10.13
N LEU A 79 0.66 -5.26 -9.74
CA LEU A 79 -0.40 -5.78 -10.59
C LEU A 79 -0.58 -4.95 -11.86
N PHE A 80 -0.69 -3.64 -11.70
CA PHE A 80 -0.92 -2.73 -12.82
C PHE A 80 0.31 -2.60 -13.73
N LEU A 81 1.49 -2.30 -13.16
CA LEU A 81 2.68 -1.96 -13.94
C LEU A 81 3.37 -3.20 -14.51
N HIS A 82 3.40 -4.31 -13.77
CA HIS A 82 4.24 -5.45 -14.09
C HIS A 82 3.44 -6.68 -14.52
N GLN A 83 2.26 -6.91 -13.94
CA GLN A 83 1.38 -8.02 -14.35
C GLN A 83 0.33 -7.61 -15.39
N LYS A 84 0.26 -6.31 -15.74
CA LYS A 84 -0.64 -5.75 -16.77
C LYS A 84 -2.13 -6.01 -16.47
N ILE A 85 -2.47 -6.07 -15.18
CA ILE A 85 -3.86 -6.16 -14.73
C ILE A 85 -4.51 -4.79 -14.87
N PRO A 86 -5.76 -4.68 -15.36
CA PRO A 86 -6.48 -3.40 -15.40
C PRO A 86 -6.50 -2.72 -14.04
N LYS A 87 -6.36 -1.38 -14.01
CA LYS A 87 -6.22 -0.61 -12.75
C LYS A 87 -7.36 -0.89 -11.76
N SER A 88 -8.60 -0.97 -12.24
CA SER A 88 -9.77 -1.29 -11.40
C SER A 88 -9.66 -2.68 -10.73
N ASP A 89 -9.19 -3.68 -11.46
CA ASP A 89 -9.03 -5.04 -10.93
C ASP A 89 -7.82 -5.16 -10.00
N ALA A 90 -6.74 -4.42 -10.30
CA ALA A 90 -5.58 -4.30 -9.44
C ALA A 90 -5.97 -3.70 -8.08
N HIS A 91 -6.74 -2.60 -8.10
CA HIS A 91 -7.26 -1.93 -6.92
C HIS A 91 -8.19 -2.83 -6.07
N LYS A 92 -9.18 -3.47 -6.71
CA LYS A 92 -10.08 -4.42 -6.02
C LYS A 92 -9.32 -5.59 -5.39
N THR A 93 -8.23 -6.01 -6.03
CA THR A 93 -7.37 -7.07 -5.51
C THR A 93 -6.56 -6.59 -4.32
N SER A 94 -5.87 -5.45 -4.43
CA SER A 94 -5.07 -4.88 -3.33
C SER A 94 -5.90 -4.60 -2.08
N MET A 95 -7.16 -4.16 -2.23
CA MET A 95 -8.10 -3.99 -1.10
C MET A 95 -8.29 -5.26 -0.26
N LYS A 96 -8.38 -6.44 -0.90
CA LYS A 96 -8.54 -7.71 -0.17
C LYS A 96 -7.31 -8.01 0.69
N TYR A 97 -6.12 -7.72 0.16
CA TYR A 97 -4.86 -7.98 0.85
C TYR A 97 -4.56 -6.96 1.94
N ASP A 98 -4.88 -5.68 1.73
CA ASP A 98 -4.73 -4.65 2.78
C ASP A 98 -5.64 -4.97 3.98
N LYS A 99 -6.88 -5.41 3.71
CA LYS A 99 -7.84 -5.81 4.74
C LYS A 99 -7.37 -7.05 5.48
N ASN A 100 -6.83 -8.04 4.77
CA ASN A 100 -6.27 -9.23 5.39
C ASN A 100 -5.06 -8.87 6.28
N TYR A 101 -4.17 -8.02 5.79
CA TYR A 101 -3.04 -7.55 6.58
C TYR A 101 -3.50 -6.83 7.85
N ALA A 102 -4.42 -5.86 7.71
CA ALA A 102 -4.95 -5.08 8.83
C ALA A 102 -5.56 -5.97 9.92
N LYS A 103 -6.36 -6.99 9.53
CA LYS A 103 -6.96 -7.96 10.47
C LYS A 103 -5.94 -8.72 11.31
N ASN A 104 -4.75 -8.97 10.76
CA ASN A 104 -3.70 -9.73 11.43
C ASN A 104 -2.69 -8.84 12.17
N SER A 105 -2.69 -7.52 11.93
CA SER A 105 -1.69 -6.60 12.47
C SER A 105 -2.22 -5.55 13.44
N LEU A 106 -3.53 -5.27 13.39
CA LEU A 106 -4.17 -4.24 14.21
C LEU A 106 -4.99 -4.91 15.33
N ASP A 107 -5.06 -4.26 16.49
CA ASP A 107 -6.02 -4.64 17.52
C ASP A 107 -7.45 -4.36 17.05
N SER A 108 -8.43 -4.92 17.77
CA SER A 108 -9.85 -4.86 17.39
C SER A 108 -10.40 -3.44 17.26
N GLN A 109 -9.95 -2.49 18.08
CA GLN A 109 -10.41 -1.11 18.00
C GLN A 109 -9.79 -0.42 16.78
N THR A 110 -8.47 -0.52 16.64
CA THR A 110 -7.74 0.10 15.53
C THR A 110 -8.17 -0.48 14.17
N LEU A 111 -8.50 -1.77 14.11
CA LEU A 111 -9.05 -2.41 12.91
C LEU A 111 -10.40 -1.80 12.51
N ARG A 112 -11.30 -1.57 13.46
CA ARG A 112 -12.60 -0.95 13.17
C ARG A 112 -12.43 0.45 12.59
N GLU A 113 -11.57 1.25 13.22
CA GLU A 113 -11.26 2.61 12.76
C GLU A 113 -10.60 2.60 11.37
N TYR A 114 -9.79 1.58 11.06
CA TYR A 114 -9.21 1.38 9.73
C TYR A 114 -10.29 1.03 8.68
N GLU A 115 -11.23 0.14 9.01
CA GLU A 115 -12.33 -0.21 8.10
C GLU A 115 -13.24 0.99 7.81
N GLU A 116 -13.59 1.79 8.83
CA GLU A 116 -14.33 3.05 8.68
C GLU A 116 -13.60 4.03 7.78
N PHE A 117 -12.29 4.21 8.00
CA PHE A 117 -11.43 5.01 7.14
C PHE A 117 -11.50 4.55 5.68
N ARG A 118 -11.32 3.25 5.41
CA ARG A 118 -11.36 2.71 4.02
C ARG A 118 -12.72 2.85 3.35
N THR A 119 -13.82 2.70 4.09
CA THR A 119 -15.18 2.94 3.56
C THR A 119 -15.38 4.41 3.20
N SER A 120 -15.01 5.32 4.11
CA SER A 120 -15.15 6.76 3.90
C SER A 120 -14.38 7.28 2.69
N ILE A 121 -13.40 6.52 2.19
CA ILE A 121 -12.60 6.84 1.02
C ILE A 121 -13.21 6.24 -0.24
N SER A 122 -13.67 4.98 -0.14
CA SER A 122 -14.24 4.25 -1.27
C SER A 122 -15.50 4.96 -1.80
N GLU A 123 -16.27 5.59 -0.91
CA GLU A 123 -17.45 6.39 -1.25
C GLU A 123 -17.13 7.68 -2.04
N PHE A 124 -15.88 8.15 -2.08
CA PHE A 124 -15.46 9.31 -2.90
C PHE A 124 -14.91 8.93 -4.27
N ILE A 125 -14.71 7.64 -4.55
CA ILE A 125 -14.10 7.13 -5.79
C ILE A 125 -15.16 6.55 -6.75
N GLU A 126 -16.45 6.56 -6.40
CA GLU A 126 -17.58 6.20 -7.29
C GLU A 126 -18.01 7.35 -8.22
#